data_AF-A0A7S0E103-F1
#
_entry.id   AF-A0A7S0E103-F1
#
_cell.length_a   1.000
_cell.length_b   1.000
_cell.length_c   1.000
_cell.angle_alpha   90.00
_cell.angle_beta   90.00
_cell.angle_gamma   90.00
#
_symmetry.space_group_name_H-M   'P 1'
#
loop_
_entity.id
_entity.type
_entity.pdbx_description
1 polymer ?
#
loop_
_entity_poly.entity_id
_entity_poly.type
_entity_poly.pdbx_seq_one_letter_code
_entity_poly.pdbx_strand_id
1 'polypeptide(L)'
;PPSAIYQAHMRLRVPREVVNQVVERRGVRCTHVDALRFFAPAAGKLNAHGASLRRDEQLVLEQPGCVHAHMDLLKMALRLSPYLEAELLADCLEIALDARTLDVAASPYDATDWGLAPVCIEAPEGRQSYREQQEDLMRRAAPVRAALLLAYDDFLLRAFGEERLLEAGRKPADERFAVATPGGEPWKRSLIARE
;
A
#
# COMPACT_ATOMS: atom_id res chain seq x y z
N PRO A 1 18.69 -3.31 3.05
CA PRO A 1 17.58 -2.35 3.30
C PRO A 1 16.87 -2.74 4.59
N PRO A 2 16.13 -1.83 5.25
CA PRO A 2 15.26 -2.18 6.38
C PRO A 2 14.34 -3.37 6.07
N SER A 3 13.86 -3.47 4.82
CA SER A 3 13.08 -4.61 4.34
C SER A 3 13.82 -5.96 4.39
N ALA A 4 15.15 -5.96 4.30
CA ALA A 4 15.95 -7.19 4.35
C ALA A 4 15.84 -7.91 5.69
N ILE A 5 15.48 -7.21 6.78
CA ILE A 5 15.24 -7.84 8.09
C ILE A 5 14.06 -8.82 8.00
N TYR A 6 13.02 -8.49 7.23
CA TYR A 6 11.81 -9.31 7.14
C TYR A 6 11.96 -10.49 6.17
N GLN A 7 12.94 -10.44 5.26
CA GLN A 7 13.09 -11.40 4.16
C GLN A 7 14.51 -11.97 4.07
N ALA A 8 15.30 -11.88 5.14
CA ALA A 8 16.71 -12.32 5.16
C ALA A 8 16.90 -13.80 4.80
N HIS A 9 15.87 -14.62 5.02
CA HIS A 9 15.86 -16.06 4.75
C HIS A 9 15.45 -16.41 3.31
N MET A 10 14.92 -15.46 2.53
CA MET A 10 14.44 -15.71 1.18
C MET A 10 15.58 -15.58 0.16
N ARG A 11 15.62 -16.53 -0.79
CA ARG A 11 16.54 -16.48 -1.93
C ARG A 11 16.11 -15.37 -2.90
N LEU A 12 17.07 -14.74 -3.58
CA LEU A 12 16.77 -13.80 -4.67
C LEU A 12 16.62 -14.58 -5.98
N ARG A 13 15.62 -14.24 -6.79
CA ARG A 13 15.44 -14.82 -8.14
C ARG A 13 16.35 -14.17 -9.19
N VAL A 14 16.83 -12.96 -8.91
CA VAL A 14 17.78 -12.21 -9.74
C VAL A 14 18.92 -11.66 -8.88
N PRO A 15 20.15 -11.51 -9.42
CA PRO A 15 21.24 -10.89 -8.69
C PRO A 15 20.89 -9.47 -8.22
N ARG A 16 21.47 -9.05 -7.09
CA ARG A 16 21.20 -7.73 -6.50
C ARG A 16 21.61 -6.59 -7.44
N GLU A 17 22.63 -6.80 -8.26
CA GLU A 17 23.10 -5.88 -9.28
C GLU A 17 22.00 -5.59 -10.32
N VAL A 18 21.21 -6.61 -10.70
CA VAL A 18 20.09 -6.44 -11.62
C VAL A 18 19.00 -5.59 -10.98
N VAL A 19 18.66 -5.86 -9.72
CA VAL A 19 17.67 -5.05 -8.97
C VAL A 19 18.10 -3.60 -8.91
N ASN A 20 19.36 -3.33 -8.55
CA ASN A 20 19.91 -1.98 -8.48
C ASN A 20 19.85 -1.28 -9.84
N GLN A 21 20.31 -1.93 -10.91
CA GLN A 21 20.30 -1.36 -12.26
C GLN A 21 18.89 -1.00 -12.73
N VAL A 22 17.88 -1.83 -12.43
CA VAL A 22 16.49 -1.54 -12.78
C VAL A 22 15.99 -0.30 -12.03
N VAL A 23 16.23 -0.21 -10.72
CA VAL A 23 15.81 0.92 -9.90
C VAL A 23 16.53 2.22 -10.30
N GLU A 24 17.84 2.16 -10.53
CA GLU A 24 18.65 3.32 -10.93
C GLU A 24 18.27 3.86 -12.32
N ARG A 25 18.03 2.97 -13.29
CA ARG A 25 17.70 3.39 -14.66
C ARG A 25 16.28 3.91 -14.80
N ARG A 26 15.33 3.37 -14.04
CA ARG A 26 13.89 3.66 -14.23
C ARG A 26 13.30 4.56 -13.15
N GLY A 27 13.98 4.68 -12.03
CA GLY A 27 13.46 5.33 -10.83
C GLY A 27 12.32 4.55 -10.18
N VAL A 28 11.71 5.19 -9.18
CA VAL A 28 10.54 4.68 -8.46
C VAL A 28 9.40 5.69 -8.63
N ARG A 29 8.15 5.20 -8.67
CA ARG A 29 6.94 6.03 -8.76
C ARG A 29 5.91 5.61 -7.71
N CYS A 30 6.39 5.32 -6.51
CA CYS A 30 5.53 4.85 -5.44
C CYS A 30 4.83 6.04 -4.80
N THR A 31 3.50 5.95 -4.71
CA THR A 31 2.64 6.97 -4.11
C THR A 31 2.06 6.56 -2.76
N HIS A 32 2.26 5.31 -2.35
CA HIS A 32 1.74 4.79 -1.07
C HIS A 32 2.64 5.21 0.08
N VAL A 33 2.15 6.10 0.95
CA VAL A 33 2.93 6.69 2.04
C VAL A 33 3.57 5.62 2.94
N ASP A 34 2.82 4.57 3.29
CA ASP A 34 3.34 3.56 4.19
C ASP A 34 4.50 2.78 3.53
N ALA A 35 4.51 2.56 2.21
CA ALA A 35 5.52 1.74 1.53
C ALA A 35 6.95 2.27 1.68
N LEU A 36 7.14 3.59 1.77
CA LEU A 36 8.47 4.22 1.77
C LEU A 36 9.38 3.69 2.89
N ARG A 37 8.83 3.34 4.06
CA ARG A 37 9.63 2.82 5.19
C ARG A 37 10.42 1.55 4.85
N PHE A 38 9.98 0.79 3.86
CA PHE A 38 10.64 -0.44 3.41
C PHE A 38 11.74 -0.20 2.38
N PHE A 39 11.86 1.03 1.85
CA PHE A 39 12.84 1.33 0.81
C PHE A 39 14.25 1.32 1.39
N ALA A 40 15.22 0.92 0.55
CA ALA A 40 16.61 1.27 0.82
C ALA A 40 16.75 2.80 0.83
N PRO A 41 17.54 3.40 1.75
CA PRO A 41 17.76 4.85 1.77
C PRO A 41 18.22 5.43 0.42
N ALA A 42 19.04 4.69 -0.33
CA ALA A 42 19.48 5.08 -1.68
C ALA A 42 18.33 5.06 -2.71
N ALA A 43 17.42 4.08 -2.63
CA ALA A 43 16.30 3.95 -3.56
C ALA A 43 15.23 5.03 -3.36
N GLY A 44 15.06 5.51 -2.12
CA GLY A 44 14.09 6.58 -1.83
C GLY A 44 14.35 7.89 -2.58
N LYS A 45 15.62 8.24 -2.79
CA LYS A 45 16.02 9.42 -3.57
C LYS A 45 15.63 9.34 -5.05
N LEU A 46 15.35 8.13 -5.54
CA LEU A 46 14.95 7.86 -6.92
C LEU A 46 13.44 7.83 -7.10
N ASN A 47 12.66 8.07 -6.04
CA ASN A 47 11.21 8.17 -6.14
C ASN A 47 10.80 9.52 -6.74
N ALA A 48 9.97 9.50 -7.78
CA ALA A 48 9.48 10.69 -8.47
C ALA A 48 8.67 11.64 -7.57
N HIS A 49 8.13 11.12 -6.47
CA HIS A 49 7.37 11.89 -5.47
C HIS A 49 8.21 12.31 -4.26
N GLY A 50 9.54 12.16 -4.33
CA GLY A 50 10.46 12.53 -3.27
C GLY A 50 10.82 11.40 -2.30
N ALA A 51 11.85 11.66 -1.49
CA ALA A 51 12.38 10.71 -0.51
C ALA A 51 11.61 10.70 0.82
N SER A 52 10.44 11.36 0.87
CA SER A 52 9.54 11.35 2.02
C SER A 52 8.13 11.60 1.53
N LEU A 53 7.16 10.88 2.09
CA LEU A 53 5.74 11.15 1.90
C LEU A 53 5.10 11.41 3.27
N ARG A 54 4.18 12.35 3.32
CA ARG A 54 3.38 12.69 4.50
C ARG A 54 1.99 12.09 4.38
N ARG A 55 1.36 11.85 5.53
CA ARG A 55 0.03 11.23 5.59
C ARG A 55 -1.08 12.06 4.93
N ASP A 56 -0.99 13.39 4.95
CA ASP A 56 -1.92 14.29 4.24
C ASP A 56 -1.80 14.20 2.73
N GLU A 57 -0.60 13.92 2.21
CA GLU A 57 -0.37 13.77 0.77
C GLU A 57 -1.02 12.49 0.22
N GLN A 58 -1.38 11.54 1.10
CA GLN A 58 -2.01 10.27 0.72
C GLN A 58 -3.27 10.48 -0.13
N LEU A 59 -4.12 11.45 0.22
CA LEU A 59 -5.36 11.74 -0.50
C LEU A 59 -5.13 12.28 -1.92
N VAL A 60 -3.96 12.89 -2.17
CA VAL A 60 -3.62 13.50 -3.46
C VAL A 60 -2.80 12.54 -4.33
N LEU A 61 -1.94 11.72 -3.71
CA LEU A 61 -0.97 10.88 -4.41
C LEU A 61 -1.45 9.44 -4.61
N GLU A 62 -2.20 8.85 -3.67
CA GLU A 62 -2.59 7.45 -3.80
C GLU A 62 -3.52 7.23 -4.98
N GLN A 63 -3.32 6.10 -5.64
CA GLN A 63 -3.99 5.76 -6.87
C GLN A 63 -4.43 4.29 -6.84
N PRO A 64 -5.58 3.97 -7.45
CA PRO A 64 -6.23 2.68 -7.28
C PRO A 64 -5.57 1.53 -8.03
N GLY A 65 -4.54 1.74 -8.85
CA GLY A 65 -3.71 0.69 -9.44
C GLY A 65 -2.55 0.23 -8.54
N CYS A 66 -2.34 0.85 -7.37
CA CYS A 66 -1.30 0.41 -6.44
C CYS A 66 -1.79 -0.82 -5.67
N VAL A 67 -1.03 -1.92 -5.70
CA VAL A 67 -1.34 -3.15 -4.93
C VAL A 67 -1.52 -2.85 -3.43
N HIS A 68 -0.76 -1.91 -2.88
CA HIS A 68 -0.87 -1.54 -1.47
C HIS A 68 -2.17 -0.79 -1.13
N ALA A 69 -2.73 -0.03 -2.07
CA ALA A 69 -4.03 0.62 -1.90
C ALA A 69 -5.19 -0.39 -1.89
N HIS A 70 -4.96 -1.62 -2.38
CA HIS A 70 -5.90 -2.74 -2.28
C HIS A 70 -5.69 -3.52 -0.98
N MET A 71 -4.45 -3.77 -0.56
CA MET A 71 -4.17 -4.38 0.74
C MET A 71 -4.74 -3.55 1.91
N ASP A 72 -4.73 -2.22 1.77
CA ASP A 72 -5.27 -1.31 2.78
C ASP A 72 -6.81 -1.42 2.94
N LEU A 73 -7.54 -2.03 1.99
CA LEU A 73 -8.98 -2.28 2.15
C LEU A 73 -9.25 -3.18 3.36
N LEU A 74 -8.49 -4.28 3.51
CA LEU A 74 -8.62 -5.16 4.67
C LEU A 74 -8.26 -4.43 5.97
N LYS A 75 -7.20 -3.61 5.96
CA LYS A 75 -6.81 -2.79 7.13
C LYS A 75 -7.90 -1.81 7.53
N MET A 76 -8.62 -1.22 6.57
CA MET A 76 -9.77 -0.36 6.87
C MET A 76 -10.95 -1.21 7.37
N ALA A 77 -11.30 -2.29 6.68
CA ALA A 77 -12.39 -3.18 7.09
C ALA A 77 -12.21 -3.68 8.54
N LEU A 78 -11.00 -4.07 8.93
CA LEU A 78 -10.71 -4.52 10.30
C LEU A 78 -10.92 -3.45 11.38
N ARG A 79 -10.89 -2.15 11.04
CA ARG A 79 -11.23 -1.07 12.00
C ARG A 79 -12.72 -0.98 12.28
N LEU A 80 -13.53 -1.50 11.37
CA LEU A 80 -14.99 -1.47 11.42
C LEU A 80 -15.57 -2.88 11.61
N SER A 81 -14.73 -3.89 11.93
CA SER A 81 -15.13 -5.31 11.87
C SER A 81 -16.36 -5.69 12.68
N PRO A 82 -16.68 -5.10 13.86
CA PRO A 82 -17.91 -5.43 14.58
C PRO A 82 -19.19 -4.88 13.91
N TYR A 83 -19.04 -3.97 12.95
CA TYR A 83 -20.14 -3.24 12.28
C TYR A 83 -20.21 -3.56 10.78
N LEU A 84 -19.31 -4.39 10.25
CA LEU A 84 -19.32 -4.79 8.85
C LEU A 84 -20.04 -6.13 8.66
N GLU A 85 -20.79 -6.22 7.58
CA GLU A 85 -21.27 -7.50 7.05
C GLU A 85 -20.08 -8.43 6.79
N ALA A 86 -20.23 -9.70 7.16
CA ALA A 86 -19.14 -10.67 7.10
C ALA A 86 -18.65 -10.89 5.66
N GLU A 87 -19.58 -10.85 4.69
CA GLU A 87 -19.32 -10.97 3.27
C GLU A 87 -18.41 -9.84 2.77
N LEU A 88 -18.67 -8.59 3.17
CA LEU A 88 -17.83 -7.45 2.77
C LEU A 88 -16.43 -7.53 3.37
N LEU A 89 -16.31 -8.05 4.60
CA LEU A 89 -15.00 -8.32 5.21
C LEU A 89 -14.24 -9.41 4.44
N ALA A 90 -14.94 -10.47 4.02
CA ALA A 90 -14.36 -11.53 3.20
C ALA A 90 -13.91 -11.00 1.82
N ASP A 91 -14.72 -10.20 1.15
CA ASP A 91 -14.36 -9.55 -0.13
C ASP A 91 -13.10 -8.69 0.01
N CYS A 92 -12.99 -7.92 1.10
CA CYS A 92 -11.79 -7.12 1.39
C CYS A 92 -10.56 -8.01 1.63
N LEU A 93 -10.73 -9.15 2.30
CA LEU A 93 -9.66 -10.12 2.53
C LEU A 93 -9.19 -10.74 1.20
N GLU A 94 -10.10 -11.17 0.34
CA GLU A 94 -9.76 -11.73 -0.98
C GLU A 94 -8.97 -10.76 -1.83
N ILE A 95 -9.42 -9.50 -1.93
CA ILE A 95 -8.69 -8.45 -2.66
C ILE A 95 -7.31 -8.19 -2.04
N ALA A 96 -7.19 -8.21 -0.71
CA ALA A 96 -5.90 -8.02 -0.05
C ALA A 96 -4.94 -9.19 -0.27
N LEU A 97 -5.45 -10.42 -0.32
CA LEU A 97 -4.67 -11.62 -0.64
C LEU A 97 -4.18 -11.60 -2.09
N ASP A 98 -5.04 -11.27 -3.05
CA ASP A 98 -4.66 -11.15 -4.46
C ASP A 98 -3.61 -10.06 -4.67
N ALA A 99 -3.80 -8.91 -4.02
CA ALA A 99 -2.83 -7.82 -4.04
C ALA A 99 -1.47 -8.26 -3.46
N ARG A 100 -1.49 -9.01 -2.35
CA ARG A 100 -0.27 -9.54 -1.71
C ARG A 100 0.42 -10.56 -2.60
N THR A 101 -0.34 -11.46 -3.22
CA THR A 101 0.17 -12.44 -4.17
C THR A 101 0.90 -11.76 -5.32
N LEU A 102 0.30 -10.73 -5.92
CA LEU A 102 0.92 -9.96 -7.00
C LEU A 102 2.17 -9.19 -6.55
N ASP A 103 2.13 -8.56 -5.37
CA ASP A 103 3.28 -7.86 -4.77
C ASP A 103 4.47 -8.79 -4.52
N VAL A 104 4.22 -9.98 -3.98
CA VAL A 104 5.27 -10.99 -3.75
C VAL A 104 5.78 -11.55 -5.08
N ALA A 105 4.90 -11.85 -6.03
CA ALA A 105 5.29 -12.38 -7.34
C ALA A 105 6.19 -11.41 -8.11
N ALA A 106 5.92 -10.10 -8.02
CA ALA A 106 6.73 -9.06 -8.66
C ALA A 106 8.02 -8.70 -7.89
N SER A 107 8.17 -9.19 -6.66
CA SER A 107 9.33 -8.92 -5.82
C SER A 107 10.62 -9.55 -6.40
N PRO A 108 11.83 -9.15 -5.93
CA PRO A 108 13.08 -9.75 -6.35
C PRO A 108 13.38 -11.09 -5.65
N TYR A 109 12.48 -11.59 -4.80
CA TYR A 109 12.65 -12.84 -4.07
C TYR A 109 12.04 -14.01 -4.84
N ASP A 110 12.66 -15.17 -4.68
CA ASP A 110 12.14 -16.42 -5.19
C ASP A 110 11.11 -16.98 -4.20
N ALA A 111 9.85 -17.02 -4.63
CA ALA A 111 8.74 -17.55 -3.85
C ALA A 111 8.19 -18.88 -4.41
N THR A 112 8.94 -19.53 -5.31
CA THR A 112 8.48 -20.75 -5.98
C THR A 112 8.28 -21.93 -5.03
N ASP A 113 9.05 -21.99 -3.94
CA ASP A 113 8.88 -22.99 -2.87
C ASP A 113 7.50 -22.91 -2.19
N TRP A 114 6.79 -21.78 -2.30
CA TRP A 114 5.42 -21.58 -1.82
C TRP A 114 4.36 -21.63 -2.94
N GLY A 115 4.73 -22.12 -4.14
CA GLY A 115 3.82 -22.27 -5.28
C GLY A 115 3.52 -20.98 -6.03
N LEU A 116 4.28 -19.90 -5.81
CA LEU A 116 4.07 -18.62 -6.46
C LEU A 116 5.07 -18.40 -7.60
N ALA A 117 4.57 -18.34 -8.84
CA ALA A 117 5.38 -18.04 -10.01
C ALA A 117 5.78 -16.54 -10.04
N PRO A 118 7.03 -16.21 -10.39
CA PRO A 118 7.49 -14.83 -10.40
C PRO A 118 6.94 -14.04 -11.59
N VAL A 119 6.64 -12.76 -11.35
CA VAL A 119 6.41 -11.74 -12.37
C VAL A 119 7.71 -10.96 -12.55
N CYS A 120 8.47 -11.29 -13.60
CA CYS A 120 9.82 -10.76 -13.85
C CYS A 120 9.83 -9.30 -14.33
N ILE A 121 9.53 -8.34 -13.45
CA ILE A 121 9.39 -6.90 -13.76
C ILE A 121 10.70 -6.20 -14.22
N GLU A 122 11.85 -6.86 -14.09
CA GLU A 122 13.11 -6.44 -14.71
C GLU A 122 13.05 -6.52 -16.25
N ALA A 123 12.21 -7.40 -16.81
CA ALA A 123 11.99 -7.56 -18.24
C ALA A 123 10.77 -6.75 -18.76
N PRO A 124 10.76 -6.28 -20.02
CA PRO A 124 9.62 -5.59 -20.62
C PRO A 124 8.30 -6.38 -20.52
N GLU A 125 8.36 -7.68 -20.79
CA GLU A 125 7.21 -8.59 -20.86
C GLU A 125 6.62 -8.78 -19.47
N GLY A 126 7.46 -9.01 -18.46
CA GLY A 126 7.02 -9.13 -17.06
C GLY A 126 6.36 -7.85 -16.54
N ARG A 127 6.79 -6.67 -16.99
CA ARG A 127 6.11 -5.41 -16.64
C ARG A 127 4.78 -5.21 -17.33
N GLN A 128 4.66 -5.69 -18.56
CA GLN A 128 3.38 -5.67 -19.26
C GLN A 128 2.39 -6.57 -18.51
N SER A 129 2.79 -7.80 -18.19
CA SER A 129 1.98 -8.72 -17.38
C SER A 129 1.64 -8.15 -15.99
N TYR A 130 2.60 -7.49 -15.33
CA TYR A 130 2.34 -6.83 -14.04
C TYR A 130 1.28 -5.73 -14.16
N ARG A 131 1.36 -4.87 -15.20
CA ARG A 131 0.36 -3.82 -15.43
C ARG A 131 -1.03 -4.39 -15.70
N GLU A 132 -1.13 -5.42 -16.54
CA GLU A 132 -2.40 -6.08 -16.84
C GLU A 132 -3.05 -6.68 -15.58
N GLN A 133 -2.25 -7.31 -14.72
CA GLN A 133 -2.72 -7.84 -13.44
C GLN A 133 -3.11 -6.73 -12.45
N GLN A 134 -2.39 -5.61 -12.43
CA GLN A 134 -2.77 -4.44 -11.63
C GLN A 134 -4.10 -3.84 -12.12
N GLU A 135 -4.32 -3.76 -13.43
CA GLU A 135 -5.57 -3.27 -14.02
C GLU A 135 -6.76 -4.19 -13.70
N ASP A 136 -6.56 -5.50 -13.76
CA ASP A 136 -7.59 -6.47 -13.34
C ASP A 136 -7.92 -6.34 -11.86
N LEU A 137 -6.90 -6.32 -10.99
CA LEU A 137 -7.08 -6.15 -9.55
C LEU A 137 -7.79 -4.83 -9.22
N MET A 138 -7.42 -3.75 -9.91
CA MET A 138 -8.08 -2.44 -9.77
C MET A 138 -9.57 -2.53 -10.10
N ARG A 139 -9.91 -3.19 -11.21
CA ARG A 139 -11.30 -3.38 -11.65
C ARG A 139 -12.10 -4.21 -10.64
N ARG A 140 -11.54 -5.32 -10.15
CA ARG A 140 -12.22 -6.20 -9.16
C ARG A 140 -12.36 -5.53 -7.79
N ALA A 141 -11.39 -4.73 -7.38
CA ALA A 141 -11.42 -4.02 -6.10
C ALA A 141 -12.36 -2.80 -6.10
N ALA A 142 -12.71 -2.25 -7.26
CA ALA A 142 -13.56 -1.05 -7.36
C ALA A 142 -14.92 -1.19 -6.66
N PRO A 143 -15.74 -2.24 -6.92
CA PRO A 143 -17.01 -2.41 -6.20
C PRO A 143 -16.82 -2.66 -4.70
N VAL A 144 -15.81 -3.43 -4.29
CA VAL A 144 -15.49 -3.69 -2.87
C VAL A 144 -15.14 -2.40 -2.14
N ARG A 145 -14.33 -1.54 -2.78
CA ARG A 145 -13.97 -0.22 -2.24
C ARG A 145 -15.20 0.67 -2.06
N ALA A 146 -16.12 0.68 -3.02
CA ALA A 146 -17.35 1.45 -2.94
C ALA A 146 -18.26 0.96 -1.80
N ALA A 147 -18.42 -0.36 -1.66
CA ALA A 147 -19.20 -0.96 -0.58
C ALA A 147 -18.60 -0.65 0.81
N LEU A 148 -17.28 -0.76 0.94
CA LEU A 148 -16.59 -0.41 2.18
C LEU A 148 -16.75 1.07 2.53
N LEU A 149 -16.66 1.97 1.54
CA LEU A 149 -16.90 3.40 1.76
C LEU A 149 -18.31 3.67 2.28
N LEU A 150 -19.34 3.05 1.66
CA LEU A 150 -20.73 3.20 2.11
C LEU A 150 -20.93 2.71 3.54
N ALA A 151 -20.28 1.61 3.93
CA ALA A 151 -20.35 1.11 5.31
C ALA A 151 -19.70 2.09 6.31
N TYR A 152 -18.60 2.74 5.92
CA TYR A 152 -17.99 3.80 6.71
C TYR A 152 -18.90 5.02 6.85
N ASP A 153 -19.53 5.46 5.76
CA ASP A 153 -20.45 6.60 5.77
C ASP A 153 -21.67 6.32 6.66
N ASP A 154 -22.28 5.13 6.55
CA ASP A 154 -23.40 4.72 7.42
C ASP A 154 -22.99 4.66 8.89
N PHE A 155 -21.84 4.06 9.20
CA PHE A 155 -21.31 4.03 10.57
C PHE A 155 -21.10 5.45 11.12
N LEU A 156 -20.44 6.33 10.35
CA LEU A 156 -20.14 7.70 10.77
C LEU A 156 -21.43 8.48 11.05
N LEU A 157 -22.43 8.36 10.16
CA LEU A 157 -23.73 9.01 10.33
C LEU A 157 -24.45 8.51 11.59
N ARG A 158 -24.48 7.20 11.83
CA ARG A 158 -25.14 6.61 13.01
C ARG A 158 -24.42 6.93 14.32
N ALA A 159 -23.09 6.92 14.32
CA ALA A 159 -22.30 7.08 15.53
C ALA A 159 -22.18 8.55 15.98
N PHE A 160 -22.18 9.51 15.04
CA PHE A 160 -21.87 10.91 15.33
C PHE A 160 -22.94 11.92 14.93
N GLY A 161 -23.88 11.56 14.05
CA GLY A 161 -24.89 12.48 13.50
C GLY A 161 -24.33 13.44 12.45
N GLU A 162 -25.18 13.90 11.53
CA GLU A 162 -24.79 14.69 10.37
C GLU A 162 -24.13 16.04 10.74
N GLU A 163 -24.69 16.77 11.71
CA GLU A 163 -24.20 18.09 12.12
C GLU A 163 -22.73 18.02 12.60
N ARG A 164 -22.40 17.03 13.43
CA ARG A 164 -21.05 16.84 13.97
C ARG A 164 -20.04 16.47 12.87
N LEU A 165 -20.46 15.69 11.88
CA LEU A 165 -19.61 15.36 10.73
C LEU A 165 -19.33 16.59 9.86
N LEU A 166 -20.35 17.41 9.59
CA LEU A 166 -20.20 18.67 8.85
C LEU A 166 -19.30 19.67 9.57
N GLU A 167 -19.34 19.73 10.90
CA GLU A 167 -18.41 20.56 11.68
C GLU A 167 -16.98 20.02 11.61
N ALA A 168 -16.78 18.71 11.79
CA ALA A 168 -15.46 18.08 11.74
C ALA A 168 -14.75 18.25 10.38
N GLY A 169 -15.51 18.24 9.27
CA GLY A 169 -14.98 18.50 7.93
C GLY A 169 -14.50 19.94 7.72
N ARG A 170 -15.07 20.92 8.44
CA ARG A 170 -14.73 22.35 8.33
C ARG A 170 -13.48 22.75 9.12
N LYS A 171 -13.14 22.00 10.17
CA LYS A 171 -11.98 22.26 11.05
C LYS A 171 -11.18 20.99 11.31
N PRO A 172 -10.42 20.48 10.31
CA PRO A 172 -9.48 19.40 10.58
C PRO A 172 -8.42 19.89 11.59
N ALA A 173 -8.13 19.09 12.61
CA ALA A 173 -7.10 19.37 13.62
C ALA A 173 -5.69 19.26 13.04
N ASP A 174 -4.77 20.06 13.57
CA ASP A 174 -3.40 20.25 13.07
C ASP A 174 -2.46 19.04 13.34
N GLU A 175 -2.70 18.28 14.41
CA GLU A 175 -1.87 17.14 14.84
C GLU A 175 -2.15 15.85 14.05
N ARG A 176 -1.72 15.70 12.80
CA ARG A 176 -2.13 14.49 12.04
C ARG A 176 -1.13 13.86 11.10
N PHE A 177 0.01 14.48 10.82
CA PHE A 177 0.76 14.09 9.64
C PHE A 177 2.01 13.32 10.01
N ALA A 178 1.83 11.99 10.07
CA ALA A 178 2.92 11.06 10.09
C ALA A 178 3.74 11.20 8.81
N VAL A 179 5.06 11.09 8.93
CA VAL A 179 5.97 11.14 7.79
C VAL A 179 6.60 9.77 7.63
N ALA A 180 6.54 9.23 6.41
CA ALA A 180 7.26 8.03 6.04
C ALA A 180 8.51 8.41 5.26
N THR A 181 9.66 8.01 5.78
CA THR A 181 10.96 8.13 5.12
C THR A 181 11.55 6.73 4.86
N PRO A 182 12.41 6.57 3.85
CA PRO A 182 13.17 5.34 3.61
C PRO A 182 13.92 4.86 4.86
N GLY A 183 13.52 3.70 5.38
CA GLY A 183 14.05 3.14 6.62
C GLY A 183 13.71 3.88 7.90
N GLY A 184 12.76 4.81 7.86
CA GLY A 184 12.21 5.44 9.05
C GLY A 184 11.28 4.53 9.85
N GLU A 185 10.89 5.02 11.03
CA GLU A 185 9.92 4.34 11.90
C GLU A 185 8.54 4.19 11.22
N PRO A 186 7.73 3.19 11.62
CA PRO A 186 6.33 3.12 11.22
C PRO A 186 5.59 4.42 11.54
N TRP A 187 4.70 4.83 10.63
CA TRP A 187 3.98 6.12 10.72
C TRP A 187 3.28 6.34 12.07
N LYS A 188 2.69 5.29 12.66
CA LYS A 188 2.05 5.35 13.99
C LYS A 188 3.01 5.79 15.10
N ARG A 189 4.29 5.42 15.01
CA ARG A 189 5.33 5.80 15.98
C ARG A 189 5.92 7.17 15.67
N SER A 190 5.99 7.55 14.39
CA SER A 190 6.50 8.87 13.98
C SER A 190 5.67 10.05 14.49
N LEU A 191 4.39 9.83 14.81
CA LEU A 191 3.51 10.82 15.43
C LEU A 191 3.78 10.98 16.93
N ILE A 192 4.13 9.89 17.62
CA ILE A 192 4.32 9.85 19.08
C ILE A 192 5.68 10.45 19.47
N ALA A 193 6.69 10.35 18.59
CA ALA A 193 8.05 10.81 18.86
C ALA A 193 8.29 12.31 18.62
N ARG A 194 7.23 13.14 18.51
CA ARG A 194 7.32 14.60 18.29
C ARG A 194 7.02 15.44 19.54
N GLU A 195 6.89 14.81 20.70
CA GLU A 195 6.94 15.44 22.02
C GLU A 195 8.36 15.44 22.58
#